data_AF-A0A497NX14-F1
#
_entry.id   AF-A0A497NX14-F1
#
_cell.length_a   1.000
_cell.length_b   1.000
_cell.length_c   1.000
_cell.angle_alpha   90.00
_cell.angle_beta   90.00
_cell.angle_gamma   90.00
#
_symmetry.space_group_name_H-M   'P 1'
#
loop_
_entity.id
_entity.type
_entity.pdbx_description
1 polymer ?
#
loop_
_entity_poly.entity_id
_entity_poly.type
_entity_poly.pdbx_seq_one_letter_code
_entity_poly.pdbx_strand_id
1 'polypeptide(L)'
;MAAKEDSAEGELANATVNVKVYLDGELQTEVDGIFLTPFNYTYLGPYTTDPFVAGSYGEHTITVEVYDAETGTLWHTYNHKFYVVPREDVSTYAGDNPDCFIDVMDLLRAAMAYGSYPGSLRWDPPCDVDDNFFVDVMDLLAIAMKYGWSAPG
;
A
#
# COMPACT_ATOMS: atom_id res chain seq x y z
N MET A 1 -3.67 -14.24 10.33
CA MET A 1 -3.96 -15.69 10.27
C MET A 1 -5.08 -15.94 11.28
N ALA A 2 -6.25 -16.40 10.83
CA ALA A 2 -7.36 -16.73 11.71
C ALA A 2 -7.50 -18.25 11.76
N ALA A 3 -7.48 -18.84 12.95
CA ALA A 3 -7.82 -20.24 13.17
C ALA A 3 -8.92 -20.31 14.23
N LYS A 4 -9.93 -21.14 13.99
CA LYS A 4 -10.99 -21.46 14.95
C LYS A 4 -10.38 -22.49 15.91
N GLU A 5 -10.05 -22.07 17.13
CA GLU A 5 -9.75 -23.02 18.20
C GLU A 5 -11.07 -23.66 18.65
N ASP A 6 -11.34 -24.89 18.19
CA ASP A 6 -12.16 -25.81 18.98
C ASP A 6 -11.82 -27.25 18.62
N SER A 7 -11.01 -27.89 19.46
CA SER A 7 -11.23 -29.29 19.79
C SER A 7 -10.57 -29.58 21.13
N ALA A 8 -11.20 -30.46 21.91
CA ALA A 8 -10.73 -30.94 23.22
C ALA A 8 -9.34 -31.62 23.20
N GLU A 9 -8.65 -31.61 22.05
CA GLU A 9 -7.35 -32.23 21.78
C GLU A 9 -6.33 -31.25 21.17
N GLY A 10 -6.68 -29.96 20.97
CA GLY A 10 -5.76 -28.93 20.47
C GLY A 10 -5.51 -28.98 18.95
N GLU A 11 -6.36 -29.65 18.18
CA GLU A 11 -6.26 -29.70 16.73
C GLU A 11 -6.90 -28.48 16.06
N LEU A 12 -6.25 -27.95 15.02
CA LEU A 12 -6.81 -26.89 14.18
C LEU A 12 -7.90 -27.48 13.29
N ALA A 13 -9.11 -26.93 13.35
CA ALA A 13 -10.25 -27.39 12.55
C ALA A 13 -10.38 -26.60 11.23
N ASN A 14 -11.06 -27.21 10.26
CA ASN A 14 -11.48 -26.51 9.05
C ASN A 14 -12.48 -25.39 9.42
N ALA A 15 -12.42 -24.29 8.69
CA ALA A 15 -13.27 -23.13 8.93
C ALA A 15 -13.86 -22.58 7.64
N THR A 16 -15.09 -22.12 7.70
CA THR A 16 -15.68 -21.30 6.62
C THR A 16 -15.77 -19.87 7.12
N VAL A 17 -15.22 -18.92 6.35
CA VAL A 17 -15.15 -17.52 6.74
C VAL A 17 -15.72 -16.59 5.67
N ASN A 18 -16.26 -15.46 6.13
CA ASN A 18 -16.62 -14.33 5.29
C ASN A 18 -15.62 -13.21 5.54
N VAL A 19 -15.20 -12.53 4.48
CA VAL A 19 -14.16 -11.49 4.55
C VAL A 19 -14.71 -10.19 3.99
N LYS A 20 -14.59 -9.11 4.77
CA LYS A 20 -14.88 -7.74 4.34
C LYS A 20 -13.60 -6.95 4.27
N VAL A 21 -13.42 -6.21 3.17
CA VAL A 21 -12.26 -5.35 2.95
C VAL A 21 -12.75 -3.92 2.83
N TYR A 22 -12.14 -3.04 3.62
CA TYR A 22 -12.43 -1.61 3.64
C TYR A 22 -11.17 -0.83 3.27
N LEU A 23 -11.38 0.31 2.62
CA LEU A 23 -10.36 1.34 2.40
C LEU A 23 -10.86 2.61 3.10
N ASP A 24 -10.08 3.10 4.05
CA ASP A 24 -10.40 4.28 4.87
C ASP A 24 -11.80 4.23 5.53
N GLY A 25 -12.22 3.01 5.89
CA GLY A 25 -13.52 2.73 6.49
C GLY A 25 -14.68 2.55 5.51
N GLU A 26 -14.46 2.77 4.21
CA GLU A 26 -15.45 2.49 3.17
C GLU A 26 -15.33 1.05 2.66
N LEU A 27 -16.44 0.30 2.68
CA LEU A 27 -16.47 -1.09 2.23
C LEU A 27 -16.19 -1.17 0.72
N GLN A 28 -15.10 -1.84 0.37
CA GLN A 28 -14.70 -2.05 -1.03
C GLN A 28 -15.25 -3.36 -1.58
N THR A 29 -15.16 -4.44 -0.79
CA THR A 29 -15.63 -5.76 -1.22
C THR A 29 -15.98 -6.65 -0.03
N GLU A 30 -16.88 -7.60 -0.28
CA GLU A 30 -17.24 -8.68 0.63
C GLU A 30 -17.13 -10.01 -0.12
N VAL A 31 -16.49 -11.00 0.49
CA VAL A 31 -16.36 -12.35 -0.06
C VAL A 31 -16.81 -13.35 0.98
N ASP A 32 -17.87 -14.07 0.65
CA ASP A 32 -18.49 -15.05 1.54
C ASP A 32 -18.06 -16.48 1.21
N GLY A 33 -18.10 -17.34 2.23
CA GLY A 33 -18.00 -18.79 2.05
C GLY A 33 -16.60 -19.30 1.71
N ILE A 34 -15.54 -18.60 2.15
CA ILE A 34 -14.16 -19.04 1.95
C ILE A 34 -13.88 -20.23 2.86
N PHE A 35 -13.68 -21.41 2.26
CA PHE A 35 -13.34 -22.62 2.98
C PHE A 35 -11.82 -22.72 3.21
N LEU A 36 -11.41 -22.74 4.48
CA LEU A 36 -10.02 -22.81 4.91
C LEU A 36 -9.76 -24.14 5.62
N THR A 37 -8.73 -24.85 5.15
CA THR A 37 -8.14 -25.98 5.86
C THR A 37 -6.93 -25.50 6.67
N PRO A 38 -6.59 -26.16 7.80
CA PRO A 38 -5.40 -25.84 8.58
C PRO A 38 -4.13 -25.74 7.73
N PHE A 39 -3.30 -24.75 8.06
CA PHE A 39 -2.02 -24.46 7.38
C PHE A 39 -2.11 -24.15 5.88
N ASN A 40 -3.30 -23.96 5.35
CA ASN A 40 -3.51 -23.58 3.96
C ASN A 40 -3.87 -22.11 3.83
N TYR A 41 -3.64 -21.54 2.67
CA TYR A 41 -4.00 -20.17 2.36
C TYR A 41 -4.76 -20.12 1.04
N THR A 42 -5.63 -19.12 0.91
CA THR A 42 -6.33 -18.82 -0.33
C THR A 42 -6.03 -17.38 -0.69
N TYR A 43 -5.67 -17.15 -1.95
CA TYR A 43 -5.53 -15.79 -2.46
C TYR A 43 -6.90 -15.18 -2.70
N LEU A 44 -7.08 -13.97 -2.21
CA LEU A 44 -8.22 -13.13 -2.49
C LEU A 44 -7.86 -12.12 -3.58
N GLY A 45 -8.79 -11.80 -4.46
CA GLY A 45 -8.59 -10.84 -5.54
C GLY A 45 -8.10 -11.45 -6.88
N PRO A 46 -7.61 -10.62 -7.82
CA PRO A 46 -7.23 -9.23 -7.65
C PRO A 46 -8.42 -8.30 -7.37
N TYR A 47 -8.22 -7.32 -6.50
CA TYR A 47 -9.17 -6.23 -6.26
C TYR A 47 -8.59 -4.94 -6.83
N THR A 48 -9.42 -4.20 -7.55
CA THR A 48 -9.06 -2.88 -8.08
C THR A 48 -9.77 -1.83 -7.26
N THR A 49 -9.03 -0.84 -6.79
CA THR A 49 -9.60 0.41 -6.30
C THR A 49 -9.65 1.39 -7.47
N ASP A 50 -10.52 2.39 -7.37
CA ASP A 50 -10.36 3.56 -8.21
C ASP A 50 -8.96 4.18 -7.97
N PRO A 51 -8.38 4.83 -8.99
CA PRO A 51 -7.12 5.54 -8.82
C PRO A 51 -7.25 6.56 -7.69
N PHE A 52 -6.27 6.60 -6.79
CA PHE A 52 -6.16 7.69 -5.83
C PHE A 52 -6.00 8.99 -6.60
N VAL A 53 -7.01 9.86 -6.52
CA VAL A 53 -7.04 11.14 -7.23
C VAL A 53 -6.21 12.19 -6.48
N ALA A 54 -5.79 13.23 -7.19
CA ALA A 54 -5.15 14.38 -6.56
C ALA A 54 -6.05 14.96 -5.46
N GLY A 55 -5.62 14.84 -4.20
CA GLY A 55 -6.42 15.14 -3.00
C GLY A 55 -6.59 13.96 -2.04
N SER A 56 -6.32 12.74 -2.48
CA SER A 56 -6.18 11.54 -1.63
C SER A 56 -4.72 11.29 -1.29
N TYR A 57 -3.99 12.34 -0.88
CA TYR A 57 -2.61 12.21 -0.44
C TYR A 57 -2.58 12.04 1.08
N GLY A 58 -1.58 11.31 1.58
CA GLY A 58 -1.38 11.07 3.00
C GLY A 58 -1.59 9.62 3.40
N GLU A 59 -1.90 9.40 4.68
CA GLU A 59 -2.07 8.06 5.26
C GLU A 59 -3.43 7.47 4.89
N HIS A 60 -3.40 6.27 4.33
CA HIS A 60 -4.56 5.45 4.04
C HIS A 60 -4.48 4.13 4.81
N THR A 61 -5.64 3.58 5.15
CA THR A 61 -5.73 2.31 5.89
C THR A 61 -6.63 1.31 5.17
N ILE A 62 -6.08 0.15 4.84
CA ILE A 62 -6.86 -1.03 4.47
C ILE A 62 -7.21 -1.78 5.74
N THR A 63 -8.50 -1.99 5.98
CA THR A 63 -8.99 -2.84 7.07
C THR A 63 -9.59 -4.11 6.47
N VAL A 64 -9.15 -5.26 6.94
CA VAL A 64 -9.69 -6.56 6.57
C VAL A 64 -10.32 -7.18 7.80
N GLU A 65 -11.62 -7.42 7.74
CA GLU A 65 -12.39 -8.08 8.79
C GLU A 65 -12.76 -9.49 8.35
N VAL A 66 -12.47 -10.48 9.20
CA VAL A 66 -12.75 -11.90 8.96
C VAL A 66 -13.80 -12.35 9.96
N TYR A 67 -14.92 -12.86 9.44
CA TYR A 67 -16.06 -13.34 10.21
C TYR A 67 -16.22 -14.85 10.07
N ASP A 68 -16.71 -15.49 11.11
CA ASP A 68 -17.27 -16.85 11.02
C ASP A 68 -18.48 -16.84 10.08
N ALA A 69 -18.48 -17.71 9.06
CA ALA A 69 -19.62 -17.80 8.15
C ALA A 69 -20.87 -18.38 8.83
N GLU A 70 -20.72 -19.18 9.89
CA GLU A 70 -21.85 -19.84 10.58
C GLU A 70 -22.49 -18.94 11.63
N THR A 71 -21.66 -18.28 12.44
CA THR A 71 -22.13 -17.49 13.59
C THR A 71 -22.17 -15.99 13.31
N GLY A 72 -21.52 -15.51 12.26
CA GLY A 72 -21.34 -14.09 11.97
C GLY A 72 -20.41 -13.38 12.96
N THR A 73 -19.68 -14.12 13.80
CA THR A 73 -18.78 -13.56 14.81
C THR A 73 -17.51 -13.04 14.15
N LEU A 74 -17.09 -11.82 14.48
CA LEU A 74 -15.79 -11.29 14.05
C LEU A 74 -14.66 -12.09 14.71
N TRP A 75 -13.83 -12.76 13.91
CA TRP A 75 -12.68 -13.53 14.37
C TRP A 75 -11.40 -12.71 14.38
N HIS A 76 -11.18 -11.90 13.36
CA HIS A 76 -9.94 -11.18 13.20
C HIS A 76 -10.12 -9.89 12.42
N THR A 77 -9.36 -8.87 12.81
CA THR A 77 -9.21 -7.63 12.06
C THR A 77 -7.74 -7.41 11.77
N TYR A 78 -7.41 -7.21 10.51
CA TYR A 78 -6.07 -6.83 10.05
C TYR A 78 -6.12 -5.40 9.52
N ASN A 79 -5.24 -4.54 10.00
CA ASN A 79 -5.10 -3.17 9.52
C ASN A 79 -3.75 -3.03 8.83
N HIS A 80 -3.75 -2.54 7.59
CA HIS A 80 -2.57 -2.23 6.84
C HIS A 80 -2.58 -0.75 6.47
N LYS A 81 -1.61 0.00 7.01
CA LYS A 81 -1.43 1.41 6.71
C LYS A 81 -0.44 1.56 5.56
N PHE A 82 -0.75 2.46 4.64
CA PHE A 82 0.12 2.83 3.54
C PHE A 82 -0.04 4.33 3.27
N TYR A 83 0.91 4.91 2.57
CA TYR A 83 0.88 6.33 2.23
C TYR A 83 0.76 6.52 0.73
N VAL A 84 -0.02 7.53 0.34
CA VAL A 84 -0.13 7.99 -1.05
C VAL A 84 0.54 9.35 -1.14
N VAL A 85 1.58 9.45 -1.96
CA VAL A 85 2.39 10.65 -2.16
C VAL A 85 2.34 11.07 -3.64
N PRO A 86 2.52 12.35 -3.98
CA PRO A 86 2.75 12.73 -5.37
C PRO A 86 4.00 12.04 -5.91
N ARG A 87 4.04 11.79 -7.22
CA ARG A 87 5.19 11.10 -7.87
C ARG A 87 6.51 11.85 -7.67
N GLU A 88 6.43 13.16 -7.52
CA GLU A 88 7.57 14.08 -7.38
C GLU A 88 8.07 14.25 -5.94
N ASP A 89 7.36 13.74 -4.93
CA ASP A 89 7.88 13.57 -3.57
C ASP A 89 8.69 12.27 -3.53
N VAL A 90 9.99 12.41 -3.80
CA VAL A 90 10.93 11.30 -3.88
C VAL A 90 11.77 11.18 -2.62
N SER A 91 11.86 12.26 -1.83
CA SER A 91 12.62 12.33 -0.60
C SER A 91 12.10 11.33 0.41
N THR A 92 10.79 11.11 0.45
CA THR A 92 10.18 10.21 1.42
C THR A 92 9.62 8.94 0.77
N TYR A 93 10.47 7.92 0.70
CA TYR A 93 10.14 6.65 0.07
C TYR A 93 10.16 5.51 1.09
N ALA A 94 9.14 4.66 1.04
CA ALA A 94 9.03 3.35 1.68
C ALA A 94 9.69 3.20 3.08
N GLY A 95 8.92 3.51 4.13
CA GLY A 95 9.31 3.30 5.53
C GLY A 95 9.63 4.59 6.28
N ASP A 96 9.96 5.65 5.55
CA ASP A 96 9.99 7.02 6.07
C ASP A 96 8.57 7.60 6.08
N ASN A 97 8.29 8.57 6.96
CA ASN A 97 6.98 9.18 7.12
C ASN A 97 6.81 10.32 6.11
N PRO A 98 6.16 10.10 4.94
CA PRO A 98 6.09 11.11 3.89
C PRO A 98 5.46 12.39 4.38
N ASP A 99 6.15 13.49 4.10
CA ASP A 99 5.71 14.83 4.45
C ASP A 99 4.78 15.42 3.37
N CYS A 100 4.65 14.73 2.22
CA CYS A 100 3.81 15.15 1.10
C CYS A 100 4.12 16.60 0.67
N PHE A 101 5.39 17.00 0.81
CA PHE A 101 5.86 18.36 0.57
C PHE A 101 7.07 18.33 -0.35
N ILE A 102 6.95 18.99 -1.51
CA ILE A 102 8.01 18.96 -2.52
C ILE A 102 9.00 20.08 -2.20
N ASP A 103 10.20 19.70 -1.76
CA ASP A 103 11.23 20.60 -1.28
C ASP A 103 12.62 20.34 -1.90
N VAL A 104 13.65 20.92 -1.28
CA VAL A 104 15.03 20.78 -1.77
C VAL A 104 15.60 19.37 -1.60
N MET A 105 15.07 18.58 -0.67
CA MET A 105 15.50 17.19 -0.43
C MET A 105 15.07 16.28 -1.57
N ASP A 106 13.90 16.49 -2.17
CA ASP A 106 13.46 15.77 -3.36
C ASP A 106 14.44 15.99 -4.52
N LEU A 107 14.75 17.25 -4.79
CA LEU A 107 15.73 17.64 -5.81
C LEU A 107 17.12 17.09 -5.51
N LEU A 108 17.56 17.11 -4.25
CA LEU A 108 18.87 16.60 -3.86
C LEU A 108 18.97 15.09 -4.07
N ARG A 109 17.93 14.33 -3.72
CA ARG A 109 17.88 12.88 -3.91
C ARG A 109 17.91 12.51 -5.39
N ALA A 110 17.09 13.17 -6.21
CA ALA A 110 17.11 13.00 -7.66
C ALA A 110 18.48 13.37 -8.26
N ALA A 111 19.10 14.46 -7.79
CA ALA A 111 20.44 14.85 -8.23
C ALA A 111 21.53 13.83 -7.84
N MET A 112 21.39 13.13 -6.71
CA MET A 112 22.31 12.05 -6.33
C MET A 112 22.19 10.82 -7.25
N ALA A 113 20.98 10.54 -7.73
CA ALA A 113 20.68 9.47 -8.68
C ALA A 113 20.90 9.87 -10.15
N TYR A 114 21.23 11.13 -10.42
CA TYR A 114 21.35 11.66 -11.79
C TYR A 114 22.32 10.84 -12.66
N GLY A 115 21.86 10.50 -13.87
CA GLY A 115 22.56 9.68 -14.86
C GLY A 115 22.61 8.19 -14.53
N SER A 116 21.76 7.71 -13.60
CA SER A 116 21.66 6.30 -13.26
C SER A 116 20.51 5.61 -14.02
N TYR A 117 20.59 4.28 -14.10
CA TYR A 117 19.62 3.40 -14.76
C TYR A 117 19.54 2.06 -14.00
N PRO A 118 18.48 1.24 -14.19
CA PRO A 118 18.35 -0.06 -13.53
C PRO A 118 19.63 -0.91 -13.58
N GLY A 119 20.13 -1.29 -12.41
CA GLY A 119 21.39 -2.03 -12.25
C GLY A 119 22.61 -1.15 -11.96
N SER A 120 22.49 0.17 -12.02
CA SER A 120 23.52 1.09 -11.53
C SER A 120 23.55 1.13 -10.00
N LEU A 121 24.74 1.33 -9.42
CA LEU A 121 24.89 1.43 -7.94
C LEU A 121 24.10 2.60 -7.34
N ARG A 122 23.93 3.68 -8.12
CA ARG A 122 23.21 4.90 -7.72
C ARG A 122 21.77 4.92 -8.20
N TRP A 123 21.28 3.81 -8.77
CA TRP A 123 19.91 3.70 -9.22
C TRP A 123 18.97 3.80 -8.02
N ASP A 124 18.06 4.76 -8.10
CA ASP A 124 17.01 4.95 -7.13
C ASP A 124 15.67 5.03 -7.89
N PRO A 125 14.88 3.94 -7.90
CA PRO A 125 13.65 3.86 -8.69
C PRO A 125 12.67 5.04 -8.51
N PRO A 126 12.47 5.60 -7.29
CA PRO A 126 11.63 6.77 -7.10
C PRO A 126 12.10 8.01 -7.87
N CYS A 127 13.39 8.16 -8.13
CA CYS A 127 13.97 9.35 -8.78
C CYS A 127 13.76 9.38 -10.30
N ASP A 128 13.36 8.27 -10.93
CA ASP A 128 12.93 8.18 -12.33
C ASP A 128 11.45 8.53 -12.38
N VAL A 129 11.12 9.81 -12.38
CA VAL A 129 9.76 10.36 -12.16
C VAL A 129 8.86 10.09 -13.36
N ASP A 130 9.41 10.08 -14.57
CA ASP A 130 8.66 9.84 -15.80
C ASP A 130 8.63 8.36 -16.27
N ASP A 131 9.19 7.47 -15.46
CA ASP A 131 9.27 6.01 -15.68
C ASP A 131 9.99 5.63 -16.99
N ASN A 132 10.97 6.42 -17.43
CA ASN A 132 11.74 6.17 -18.66
C ASN A 132 12.97 5.25 -18.43
N PHE A 133 13.19 4.80 -17.20
CA PHE A 133 14.32 3.98 -16.74
C PHE A 133 15.69 4.68 -16.76
N PHE A 134 15.72 6.00 -16.73
CA PHE A 134 16.95 6.78 -16.73
C PHE A 134 16.76 8.14 -16.05
N VAL A 135 17.41 8.34 -14.90
CA VAL A 135 17.30 9.60 -14.16
C VAL A 135 18.07 10.71 -14.89
N ASP A 136 17.36 11.68 -15.45
CA ASP A 136 17.94 12.81 -16.18
C ASP A 136 17.38 14.18 -15.78
N VAL A 137 17.62 15.19 -16.63
CA VAL A 137 17.19 16.56 -16.38
C VAL A 137 15.66 16.72 -16.40
N MET A 138 14.93 15.83 -17.08
CA MET A 138 13.47 15.85 -17.14
C MET A 138 12.87 15.46 -15.80
N ASP A 139 13.45 14.48 -15.09
CA ASP A 139 13.03 14.11 -13.73
C ASP A 139 13.23 15.27 -12.75
N LEU A 140 14.42 15.87 -12.78
CA LEU A 140 14.72 17.04 -11.95
C LEU A 140 13.80 18.22 -12.27
N LEU A 141 13.47 18.42 -13.56
CA LEU A 141 12.55 19.46 -13.99
C LEU A 141 11.13 19.18 -13.50
N ALA A 142 10.66 17.93 -13.56
CA ALA A 142 9.33 17.55 -13.07
C ALA A 142 9.17 17.85 -11.58
N ILE A 143 10.18 17.51 -10.77
CA ILE A 143 10.22 17.85 -9.34
C ILE A 143 10.26 19.38 -9.15
N ALA A 144 11.17 20.07 -9.85
CA ALA A 144 11.32 21.53 -9.74
C ALA A 144 10.06 22.30 -10.12
N MET A 145 9.28 21.81 -11.10
CA MET A 145 8.02 22.42 -11.52
C MET A 145 6.94 22.36 -10.44
N LYS A 146 7.04 21.43 -9.48
CA LYS A 146 6.15 21.32 -8.33
C LYS A 146 6.80 21.78 -7.03
N TYR A 147 7.95 22.46 -7.07
CA TYR A 147 8.64 22.94 -5.88
C TYR A 147 7.73 23.82 -5.01
N GLY A 148 7.68 23.53 -3.72
CA GLY A 148 6.84 24.20 -2.73
C GLY A 148 5.38 23.75 -2.73
N TRP A 149 5.02 22.75 -3.51
CA TRP A 149 3.71 22.11 -3.44
C TRP A 149 3.60 21.26 -2.16
N SER A 150 2.44 21.30 -1.52
CA SER A 150 2.08 20.45 -0.39
C SER A 150 0.73 19.79 -0.65
N ALA A 151 0.50 18.59 -0.13
CA ALA A 151 -0.84 18.02 -0.08
C ALA A 151 -1.81 18.99 0.63
N PRO A 152 -3.01 19.23 0.07
CA PRO A 152 -4.06 19.95 0.79
C PRO A 152 -4.50 19.11 1.99
N GLY A 153 -4.45 19.69 3.19
CA GLY A 153 -4.89 19.06 4.44
C GLY A 153 -6.40 19.08 4.65
#